data_AF-A0A932N9M2-F1
#
_entry.id   AF-A0A932N9M2-F1
#
_cell.length_a   1.000
_cell.length_b   1.000
_cell.length_c   1.000
_cell.angle_alpha   90.00
_cell.angle_beta   90.00
_cell.angle_gamma   90.00
#
_symmetry.space_group_name_H-M   'P 1'
#
loop_
_entity.id
_entity.type
_entity.pdbx_description
1 polymer ?
#
loop_
_entity_poly.entity_id
_entity_poly.type
_entity_poly.pdbx_seq_one_letter_code
_entity_poly.pdbx_strand_id
1 'polypeptide(L)' 'MDDALSGVWEAMLSGNPGLIRRVWGDLTDDEAQAVLAHLNKMVEDETFSESQREAARKALEAIRDAG' A
#
# COMPACT_ATOMS: atom_id res chain seq x y z
N MET A 1 6.47 7.79 -19.02
CA MET A 1 7.30 7.17 -17.97
C MET A 1 6.52 7.35 -16.68
N ASP A 2 5.53 6.48 -16.42
CA ASP A 2 4.69 6.51 -15.20
C ASP A 2 4.37 5.08 -14.70
N ASP A 3 4.95 4.05 -15.34
CA ASP A 3 4.55 2.64 -15.15
C ASP A 3 4.97 2.05 -13.80
N ALA A 4 6.12 2.50 -13.27
CA ALA A 4 6.69 1.93 -12.05
C ALA A 4 5.81 2.23 -10.81
N LEU A 5 5.27 3.45 -10.71
CA LEU A 5 4.43 3.84 -9.59
C LEU A 5 3.06 3.14 -9.65
N SER A 6 2.49 2.99 -10.85
CA SER A 6 1.24 2.25 -11.06
C SER A 6 1.37 0.79 -10.64
N GLY A 7 2.50 0.13 -10.94
CA GLY A 7 2.76 -1.24 -10.52
C GLY A 7 2.87 -1.41 -9.00
N VAL A 8 3.48 -0.44 -8.31
CA VAL A 8 3.55 -0.43 -6.83
C VAL A 8 2.15 -0.34 -6.23
N TRP A 9 1.32 0.59 -6.70
CA TRP A 9 -0.03 0.77 -6.17
C TRP A 9 -0.95 -0.40 -6.49
N GLU A 10 -0.84 -0.98 -7.68
CA GLU A 10 -1.59 -2.19 -8.03
C GLU A 10 -1.24 -3.35 -7.09
N ALA A 11 0.05 -3.55 -6.81
CA ALA A 11 0.49 -4.59 -5.88
C ALA A 11 0.04 -4.30 -4.44
N MET A 12 0.19 -3.06 -3.96
CA MET A 12 -0.21 -2.65 -2.60
C MET A 12 -1.72 -2.82 -2.38
N LEU A 13 -2.53 -2.46 -3.37
CA LEU A 13 -3.99 -2.51 -3.28
C LEU A 13 -4.59 -3.83 -3.78
N SER A 14 -3.76 -4.80 -4.19
CA SER A 14 -4.20 -6.12 -4.67
C SER A 14 -4.89 -6.96 -3.59
N GLY A 15 -4.67 -6.66 -2.32
CA GLY A 15 -5.10 -7.50 -1.19
C GLY A 15 -4.32 -8.81 -1.06
N ASN A 16 -3.27 -9.03 -1.87
CA ASN A 16 -2.41 -10.20 -1.78
C ASN A 16 -1.20 -9.91 -0.87
N PRO A 17 -1.15 -10.46 0.36
CA PRO A 17 -0.10 -10.15 1.32
C PRO A 17 1.30 -10.54 0.83
N GLY A 18 1.43 -11.58 -0.02
CA GLY A 18 2.72 -11.96 -0.60
C GLY A 18 3.27 -10.92 -1.57
N LEU A 19 2.41 -10.34 -2.42
CA LEU A 19 2.82 -9.28 -3.34
C LEU A 19 3.09 -7.96 -2.61
N ILE A 20 2.24 -7.62 -1.63
CA ILE A 20 2.43 -6.42 -0.80
C ILE A 20 3.80 -6.44 -0.13
N ARG A 21 4.15 -7.55 0.55
CA ARG A 21 5.44 -7.67 1.24
C ARG A 21 6.63 -7.63 0.30
N ARG A 22 6.51 -8.26 -0.87
CA ARG A 22 7.56 -8.24 -1.88
C ARG A 22 7.85 -6.82 -2.33
N VAL A 23 6.83 -6.09 -2.76
CA VAL A 23 7.01 -4.72 -3.25
C VAL A 23 7.43 -3.80 -2.12
N TRP A 24 6.87 -3.97 -0.90
CA TRP A 24 7.28 -3.24 0.29
C TRP A 24 8.77 -3.36 0.59
N GLY A 25 9.34 -4.57 0.47
CA GLY A 25 10.76 -4.80 0.70
C GLY A 25 11.70 -4.23 -0.38
N ASP A 26 11.16 -3.89 -1.55
CA ASP A 26 11.91 -3.28 -2.65
C ASP A 26 11.91 -1.73 -2.59
N LEU A 27 11.08 -1.13 -1.71
CA LEU A 27 11.01 0.33 -1.54
C LEU A 27 12.19 0.86 -0.73
N THR A 28 12.66 2.05 -1.10
CA THR A 28 13.56 2.84 -0.24
C THR A 28 12.82 3.35 1.00
N ASP A 29 13.55 3.79 2.03
CA ASP A 29 12.95 4.34 3.24
C ASP A 29 12.02 5.53 2.95
N ASP A 30 12.40 6.43 2.03
CA ASP A 30 11.58 7.58 1.64
C ASP A 30 10.28 7.15 0.93
N GLU A 31 10.38 6.16 0.02
CA GLU A 31 9.20 5.61 -0.68
C GLU A 31 8.29 4.86 0.28
N ALA A 32 8.86 4.08 1.20
CA ALA A 32 8.14 3.36 2.23
C ALA A 32 7.35 4.32 3.13
N GLN A 33 7.96 5.43 3.56
CA GLN A 33 7.28 6.47 4.34
C GLN A 33 6.14 7.12 3.53
N ALA A 34 6.37 7.44 2.26
CA ALA A 34 5.33 8.01 1.39
C ALA A 34 4.15 7.06 1.19
N VAL A 35 4.42 5.77 0.99
CA VAL A 35 3.39 4.72 0.84
C VAL A 35 2.60 4.56 2.13
N LEU A 36 3.26 4.48 3.29
CA LEU A 36 2.59 4.40 4.60
C LEU A 36 1.69 5.61 4.86
N ALA A 37 2.18 6.83 4.60
CA ALA A 37 1.39 8.04 4.78
C ALA A 37 0.14 8.03 3.89
N HIS A 38 0.27 7.59 2.64
CA HIS A 38 -0.85 7.50 1.72
C HIS A 38 -1.87 6.42 2.13
N LEU A 39 -1.42 5.22 2.50
CA LEU A 39 -2.30 4.14 2.95
C LEU A 39 -3.08 4.54 4.21
N ASN A 40 -2.43 5.19 5.18
CA ASN A 40 -3.13 5.70 6.36
C ASN A 40 -4.18 6.76 5.98
N LYS A 41 -3.82 7.71 5.11
CA LYS A 41 -4.78 8.69 4.58
C LYS A 41 -5.97 8.01 3.92
N MET A 42 -5.74 6.99 3.10
CA MET A 42 -6.84 6.25 2.45
C MET A 42 -7.80 5.65 3.47
N VAL A 43 -7.31 5.11 4.59
CA VAL A 43 -8.17 4.50 5.63
C VAL A 43 -9.04 5.54 6.34
N GLU A 44 -8.50 6.72 6.60
CA GLU A 44 -9.16 7.79 7.37
C GLU A 44 -10.10 8.65 6.51
N ASP A 45 -9.74 8.88 5.25
CA ASP A 45 -10.46 9.79 4.35
C ASP A 45 -11.69 9.11 3.73
N GLU A 46 -12.88 9.64 4.07
CA GLU A 46 -14.17 9.12 3.60
C GLU A 46 -14.44 9.39 2.11
N THR A 47 -13.58 10.16 1.43
CA THR A 47 -13.67 10.35 -0.03
C THR A 47 -13.26 9.11 -0.81
N PHE A 48 -12.54 8.17 -0.19
CA PHE A 48 -12.23 6.86 -0.77
C PHE A 48 -13.40 5.89 -0.60
N SER A 49 -13.60 5.00 -1.58
CA SER A 49 -14.62 3.97 -1.47
C SER A 49 -14.31 2.98 -0.35
N GLU A 50 -15.33 2.35 0.22
CA GLU A 50 -15.15 1.34 1.26
C GLU A 50 -14.16 0.24 0.84
N SER A 51 -14.25 -0.21 -0.41
CA SER A 51 -13.31 -1.18 -0.99
C SER A 51 -11.85 -0.71 -1.03
N GLN A 52 -11.61 0.58 -1.33
CA GLN A 52 -10.27 1.17 -1.30
C GLN A 52 -9.74 1.27 0.13
N ARG A 53 -10.60 1.67 1.07
CA ARG A 53 -10.26 1.74 2.50
C ARG A 53 -9.92 0.36 3.06
N GLU A 54 -10.68 -0.67 2.69
CA GLU A 54 -10.40 -2.06 3.06
C GLU A 54 -9.10 -2.58 2.44
N ALA A 55 -8.83 -2.29 1.16
CA ALA A 55 -7.58 -2.66 0.52
C ALA A 55 -6.37 -2.00 1.23
N ALA A 56 -6.48 -0.72 1.59
CA ALA A 56 -5.45 -0.02 2.34
C ALA A 56 -5.22 -0.61 3.74
N ARG A 57 -6.27 -1.00 4.47
CA ARG A 57 -6.15 -1.72 5.75
C ARG A 57 -5.38 -3.03 5.60
N LYS A 58 -5.74 -3.85 4.61
CA LYS A 58 -5.06 -5.12 4.34
C LYS A 58 -3.58 -4.91 3.98
N ALA A 59 -3.27 -3.85 3.23
CA ALA A 59 -1.89 -3.48 2.92
C ALA A 59 -1.09 -3.14 4.19
N LEU A 60 -1.66 -2.30 5.07
CA LEU A 60 -1.04 -1.92 6.35
C LEU A 60 -0.83 -3.14 7.26
N GLU A 61 -1.78 -4.07 7.32
CA GLU A 61 -1.64 -5.32 8.07
C GLU A 61 -0.52 -6.20 7.51
N ALA A 62 -0.45 -6.35 6.19
CA ALA A 62 0.59 -7.15 5.53
C ALA A 62 1.99 -6.55 5.73
N ILE A 63 2.11 -5.22 5.73
CA ILE A 63 3.36 -4.49 6.01
C ILE A 63 3.78 -4.68 7.47
N ARG A 64 2.84 -4.57 8.42
CA ARG A 64 3.12 -4.76 9.85
C ARG A 64 3.63 -6.17 10.18
N ASP A 65 3.14 -7.19 9.47
CA ASP A 65 3.58 -8.57 9.62
C ASP A 65 4.97 -8.85 8.99
N ALA A 66 5.49 -7.91 8.19
CA ALA A 66 6.79 -8.06 7.52
C ALA A 66 7.97 -7.46 8.30
N GLY A 67 7.71 -6.64 9.33
CA GLY A 67 8.71 -6.05 10.22
C GLY A 67 8.84 -6.83 11.52
#